data_AF-A0AAN7MFY4-F1
#
_entry.id   AF-A0AAN7MFY4-F1
#
_cell.length_a   1.000
_cell.length_b   1.000
_cell.length_c   1.000
_cell.angle_alpha   90.00
_cell.angle_beta   90.00
_cell.angle_gamma   90.00
#
_symmetry.space_group_name_H-M   'P 1'
#
loop_
_entity.id
_entity.type
_entity.pdbx_description
1 polymer ?
#
loop_
_entity_poly.entity_id
_entity_poly.type
_entity_poly.pdbx_seq_one_letter_code
_entity_poly.pdbx_strand_id
1 'polypeptide(L)'
;MQNYAIPSDLTDPYIRRWSKPDDNPLIYPSKGVNASAFRDPTTAWFSGGHWKTVIGSRHHNRGIVYLYRSKDFKYWVKAKHPFHTVPRTGNFECPDFFPVLKEGKNGVDASVVGENVKHVLKVSLDETRYDYYTIGTYNPDKDKYTPDSRFVDGWDGLRLDYGNFYASKTFFDSAKNRRILWGWANESDSRADDTNKGWAGVEAIPRTIWLDSSGKQLIHWPIEEIETLRVNKVELQKVELKQGEHVEVKGITAAQICDSD
;
A
#
# COMPACT_ATOMS: atom_id res chain seq x y z
N MET A 1 -11.94 0.79 16.85
CA MET A 1 -13.27 1.08 16.26
C MET A 1 -13.02 1.72 14.91
N GLN A 2 -13.88 1.50 13.91
CA GLN A 2 -13.75 2.15 12.60
C GLN A 2 -14.89 3.11 12.35
N ASN A 3 -14.52 4.32 11.94
CA ASN A 3 -15.44 5.41 11.64
C ASN A 3 -15.47 5.68 10.13
N TYR A 4 -16.44 6.47 9.69
CA TYR A 4 -16.44 7.07 8.37
C TYR A 4 -16.61 8.59 8.47
N ALA A 5 -16.19 9.25 7.40
CA ALA A 5 -16.43 10.66 7.15
C ALA A 5 -16.83 10.82 5.68
N ILE A 6 -17.61 11.86 5.40
CA ILE A 6 -18.00 12.22 4.03
C ILE A 6 -17.66 13.70 3.78
N PRO A 7 -17.37 14.09 2.53
CA PRO A 7 -17.28 15.50 2.18
C PRO A 7 -18.57 16.24 2.58
N SER A 8 -18.43 17.39 3.23
CA SER A 8 -19.58 18.24 3.57
C SER A 8 -20.11 19.01 2.36
N ASP A 9 -19.30 19.11 1.31
CA ASP A 9 -19.60 19.86 0.09
C ASP A 9 -18.92 19.17 -1.10
N LEU A 10 -19.72 18.52 -1.96
CA LEU A 10 -19.23 17.82 -3.15
C LEU A 10 -18.92 18.76 -4.32
N THR A 11 -19.28 20.04 -4.21
CA THR A 11 -18.96 21.05 -5.23
C THR A 11 -17.61 21.71 -4.99
N ASP A 12 -17.02 21.56 -3.79
CA ASP A 12 -15.66 22.01 -3.49
C ASP A 12 -14.63 21.07 -4.15
N PRO A 13 -13.92 21.51 -5.21
CA PRO A 13 -12.98 20.64 -5.93
C PRO A 13 -11.80 20.20 -5.06
N TYR A 14 -11.56 20.87 -3.93
CA TYR A 14 -10.50 20.56 -3.00
C TYR A 14 -10.95 19.70 -1.80
N ILE A 15 -12.26 19.44 -1.68
CA ILE A 15 -12.84 18.58 -0.63
C ILE A 15 -12.33 18.96 0.77
N ARG A 16 -12.37 20.24 1.12
CA ARG A 16 -11.70 20.76 2.34
C ARG A 16 -12.46 20.45 3.62
N ARG A 17 -13.79 20.35 3.55
CA ARG A 17 -14.66 20.15 4.70
C ARG A 17 -15.22 18.74 4.72
N TRP A 18 -15.13 18.11 5.88
CA TRP A 18 -15.59 16.74 6.13
C TRP A 18 -16.52 16.70 7.33
N SER A 19 -17.58 15.92 7.23
CA SER A 19 -18.52 15.65 8.32
C SER A 19 -18.34 14.21 8.79
N LYS A 20 -18.25 14.03 10.11
CA LYS A 20 -18.34 12.73 10.78
C LYS A 20 -19.75 12.59 11.32
N PRO A 21 -20.57 11.68 10.77
CA PRO A 21 -21.94 11.55 11.26
C PRO A 21 -22.01 10.87 12.63
N ASP A 22 -23.14 11.07 13.33
CA ASP A 22 -23.34 10.66 14.72
C ASP A 22 -23.55 9.15 14.91
N ASP A 23 -23.81 8.42 13.82
CA ASP A 23 -23.92 6.95 13.80
C ASP A 23 -22.55 6.24 13.79
N ASN A 24 -21.46 6.99 13.96
CA ASN A 24 -20.13 6.42 14.21
C ASN A 24 -20.01 5.82 15.63
N PRO A 25 -19.15 4.79 15.81
CA PRO A 25 -18.42 4.04 14.79
C PRO A 25 -19.28 3.01 14.05
N LEU A 26 -18.95 2.75 12.78
CA LEU A 26 -19.61 1.72 11.99
C LEU A 26 -19.16 0.30 12.36
N ILE A 27 -17.92 0.13 12.82
CA ILE A 27 -17.35 -1.18 13.14
C ILE A 27 -16.69 -1.16 14.52
N TYR A 28 -17.20 -2.00 15.41
CA TYR A 28 -16.57 -2.30 16.70
C TYR A 28 -15.73 -3.58 16.63
N PRO A 29 -14.65 -3.70 17.42
CA PRO A 29 -13.96 -4.97 17.57
C PRO A 29 -14.93 -5.99 18.19
N SER A 30 -15.20 -7.08 17.46
CA SER A 30 -16.05 -8.18 17.96
C SER A 30 -15.42 -8.86 19.18
N LYS A 31 -16.22 -9.56 20.00
CA LYS A 31 -15.71 -10.37 21.13
C LYS A 31 -14.51 -11.24 20.71
N GLY A 32 -13.43 -11.19 21.48
CA GLY A 32 -12.18 -11.92 21.22
C GLY A 32 -11.21 -11.23 20.26
N VAL A 33 -11.57 -10.09 19.65
CA VAL A 33 -10.64 -9.24 18.90
C VAL A 33 -9.93 -8.31 19.87
N ASN A 34 -8.61 -8.20 19.75
CA ASN A 34 -7.83 -7.24 20.53
C ASN A 34 -8.15 -5.81 20.06
N ALA A 35 -8.85 -5.05 20.90
CA ALA A 35 -9.31 -3.71 20.57
C ALA A 35 -8.17 -2.72 20.26
N SER A 36 -7.01 -2.86 20.92
CA SER A 36 -5.83 -2.01 20.70
C SER A 36 -5.04 -2.38 19.44
N ALA A 37 -5.34 -3.54 18.85
CA ALA A 37 -4.71 -4.01 17.63
C ALA A 37 -5.62 -3.89 16.39
N PHE A 38 -6.87 -3.44 16.55
CA PHE A 38 -7.86 -3.44 15.46
C PHE A 38 -7.96 -2.09 14.75
N ARG A 39 -7.21 -1.93 13.65
CA ARG A 39 -7.02 -0.63 12.96
C ARG A 39 -6.81 -0.77 11.45
N ASP A 40 -6.84 0.37 10.79
CA ASP A 40 -6.45 0.57 9.38
C ASP A 40 -7.36 -0.14 8.37
N PRO A 41 -8.62 0.33 8.19
CA PRO A 41 -9.48 -0.18 7.14
C PRO A 41 -8.90 0.12 5.75
N THR A 42 -9.02 -0.82 4.82
CA THR A 42 -8.61 -0.62 3.41
C THR A 42 -9.60 0.22 2.63
N THR A 43 -9.17 0.70 1.47
CA THR A 43 -10.10 1.01 0.37
C THR A 43 -11.03 -0.18 0.17
N ALA A 44 -12.33 0.09 0.06
CA ALA A 44 -13.32 -0.94 -0.11
C ALA A 44 -13.46 -1.31 -1.59
N TRP A 45 -13.83 -2.56 -1.87
CA TRP A 45 -14.14 -3.04 -3.21
C TRP A 45 -15.55 -3.61 -3.28
N PHE A 46 -16.21 -3.49 -4.43
CA PHE A 46 -17.56 -4.01 -4.64
C PHE A 46 -17.53 -5.31 -5.43
N SER A 47 -18.11 -6.37 -4.89
CA SER A 47 -18.18 -7.66 -5.59
C SER A 47 -19.30 -8.54 -5.03
N GLY A 48 -20.06 -9.17 -5.91
CA GLY A 48 -21.17 -10.07 -5.52
C GLY A 48 -22.31 -9.36 -4.78
N GLY A 49 -22.58 -8.09 -5.14
CA GLY A 49 -23.67 -7.31 -4.52
C GLY A 49 -23.33 -6.71 -3.14
N HIS A 50 -22.07 -6.77 -2.73
CA HIS A 50 -21.61 -6.26 -1.44
C HIS A 50 -20.31 -5.47 -1.57
N TRP A 51 -20.23 -4.37 -0.83
CA TRP A 51 -18.98 -3.73 -0.46
C TRP A 51 -18.21 -4.60 0.52
N LYS A 52 -16.89 -4.63 0.36
CA LYS A 52 -15.96 -5.38 1.19
C LYS A 52 -14.79 -4.49 1.59
N THR A 53 -14.36 -4.58 2.83
CA THR A 53 -13.15 -3.94 3.33
C THR A 53 -12.44 -4.90 4.28
N VAL A 54 -11.13 -4.76 4.41
CA VAL A 54 -10.38 -5.51 5.41
C VAL A 54 -9.72 -4.61 6.43
N ILE A 55 -9.51 -5.15 7.63
CA ILE A 55 -8.96 -4.42 8.77
C ILE A 55 -7.85 -5.26 9.40
N GLY A 56 -6.70 -4.63 9.65
CA GLY A 56 -5.53 -5.25 10.27
C GLY A 56 -5.74 -5.49 11.76
N SER A 57 -5.18 -6.60 12.25
CA SER A 57 -5.18 -6.99 13.66
C SER A 57 -4.15 -8.07 13.95
N ARG A 58 -4.11 -8.49 15.23
CA ARG A 58 -3.51 -9.75 15.67
C ARG A 58 -4.38 -10.50 16.67
N HIS A 59 -4.08 -11.78 16.82
CA HIS A 59 -4.48 -12.61 17.96
C HIS A 59 -3.23 -13.27 18.56
N HIS A 60 -2.85 -12.90 19.78
CA HIS A 60 -1.52 -13.16 20.32
C HIS A 60 -0.42 -12.71 19.34
N ASN A 61 0.48 -13.60 18.91
CA ASN A 61 1.55 -13.33 17.95
C ASN A 61 1.18 -13.74 16.50
N ARG A 62 -0.10 -13.82 16.17
CA ARG A 62 -0.60 -14.17 14.84
C ARG A 62 -1.22 -12.94 14.18
N GLY A 63 -0.65 -12.50 13.06
CA GLY A 63 -1.23 -11.45 12.23
C GLY A 63 -2.54 -11.91 11.60
N ILE A 64 -3.53 -11.01 11.57
CA ILE A 64 -4.87 -11.28 11.06
C ILE A 64 -5.35 -10.10 10.23
N VAL A 65 -5.93 -10.42 9.07
CA VAL A 65 -6.73 -9.49 8.28
C VAL A 65 -8.19 -9.93 8.41
N TYR A 66 -9.05 -9.10 9.01
CA TYR A 66 -10.49 -9.38 9.12
C TYR A 66 -11.25 -8.82 7.93
N LEU A 67 -12.11 -9.62 7.30
CA LEU A 67 -13.03 -9.16 6.25
C LEU A 67 -14.36 -8.68 6.86
N TYR A 68 -14.87 -7.57 6.35
CA TYR A 68 -16.22 -7.07 6.60
C TYR A 68 -16.97 -6.86 5.30
N ARG A 69 -18.29 -7.11 5.33
CA ARG A 69 -19.20 -6.94 4.19
C ARG A 69 -20.28 -5.91 4.52
N SER A 70 -20.67 -5.10 3.54
CA SER A 70 -21.80 -4.17 3.67
C SER A 70 -22.57 -4.08 2.35
N LYS A 71 -23.87 -3.80 2.40
CA LYS A 71 -24.66 -3.48 1.19
C LYS A 71 -24.70 -1.98 0.89
N ASP A 72 -24.58 -1.15 1.93
CA ASP A 72 -24.87 0.29 1.90
C ASP A 72 -23.71 1.14 2.43
N PHE A 73 -22.57 0.52 2.74
CA PHE A 73 -21.39 1.16 3.32
C PHE A 73 -21.57 1.65 4.77
N LYS A 74 -22.73 1.41 5.39
CA LYS A 74 -23.07 1.82 6.76
C LYS A 74 -23.06 0.63 7.71
N TYR A 75 -23.82 -0.41 7.38
CA TYR A 75 -23.91 -1.59 8.23
C TYR A 75 -22.92 -2.65 7.75
N TRP A 76 -21.91 -2.90 8.57
CA TRP A 76 -20.82 -3.82 8.25
C TRP A 76 -20.90 -5.09 9.10
N VAL A 77 -20.90 -6.24 8.44
CA VAL A 77 -20.92 -7.55 9.07
C VAL A 77 -19.58 -8.24 8.86
N LYS A 78 -18.95 -8.64 9.96
CA LYS A 78 -17.70 -9.41 9.95
C LYS A 78 -17.91 -10.77 9.28
N ALA A 79 -17.03 -11.17 8.38
CA ALA A 79 -17.03 -12.53 7.84
C ALA A 79 -16.68 -13.57 8.93
N LYS A 80 -17.19 -14.80 8.76
CA LYS A 80 -16.96 -15.90 9.73
C LYS A 80 -15.48 -16.29 9.84
N HIS A 81 -14.76 -16.25 8.73
CA HIS A 81 -13.34 -16.57 8.66
C HIS A 81 -12.52 -15.30 8.41
N PRO A 82 -11.29 -15.21 8.95
CA PRO A 82 -10.38 -14.14 8.59
C PRO A 82 -10.10 -14.19 7.09
N PHE A 83 -9.86 -13.02 6.50
CA PHE A 83 -9.49 -12.90 5.09
C PHE A 83 -8.13 -13.54 4.82
N HIS A 84 -7.18 -13.29 5.73
CA HIS A 84 -5.84 -13.85 5.72
C HIS A 84 -5.28 -13.89 7.14
N THR A 85 -4.41 -14.85 7.43
CA THR A 85 -3.75 -14.94 8.74
C THR A 85 -2.45 -15.71 8.69
N VAL A 86 -1.46 -15.25 9.45
CA VAL A 86 -0.10 -15.78 9.40
C VAL A 86 0.46 -15.91 10.82
N PRO A 87 1.01 -17.07 11.22
CA PRO A 87 1.60 -17.24 12.54
C PRO A 87 2.92 -16.46 12.67
N ARG A 88 3.24 -16.02 13.89
CA ARG A 88 4.55 -15.46 14.27
C ARG A 88 4.95 -14.20 13.47
N THR A 89 3.98 -13.39 13.11
CA THR A 89 4.21 -12.12 12.38
C THR A 89 3.84 -10.88 13.20
N GLY A 90 3.27 -11.05 14.40
CA GLY A 90 2.83 -9.93 15.22
C GLY A 90 1.60 -9.20 14.65
N ASN A 91 1.58 -7.88 14.79
CA ASN A 91 0.46 -7.06 14.34
C ASN A 91 0.55 -6.72 12.85
N PHE A 92 -0.57 -6.87 12.15
CA PHE A 92 -0.73 -6.36 10.78
C PHE A 92 -1.32 -4.96 10.84
N GLU A 93 -0.57 -4.00 10.33
CA GLU A 93 -0.97 -2.60 10.13
C GLU A 93 -1.19 -2.32 8.65
N CYS A 94 -1.91 -1.23 8.38
CA CYS A 94 -2.11 -0.65 7.06
C CYS A 94 -2.24 -1.71 5.94
N PRO A 95 -3.18 -2.68 6.06
CA PRO A 95 -3.39 -3.62 4.97
C PRO A 95 -3.75 -2.84 3.70
N ASP A 96 -3.45 -3.43 2.56
CA ASP A 96 -3.95 -2.99 1.27
C ASP A 96 -4.28 -4.21 0.41
N PHE A 97 -5.39 -4.14 -0.30
CA PHE A 97 -5.88 -5.25 -1.11
C PHE A 97 -6.41 -4.74 -2.43
N PHE A 98 -5.76 -5.13 -3.52
CA PHE A 98 -6.07 -4.60 -4.84
C PHE A 98 -5.74 -5.56 -5.98
N PRO A 99 -6.44 -5.45 -7.12
CA PRO A 99 -6.12 -6.20 -8.31
C PRO A 99 -4.98 -5.56 -9.12
N VAL A 100 -4.26 -6.42 -9.84
CA VAL A 100 -3.26 -6.09 -10.85
C VAL A 100 -3.53 -6.91 -12.11
N LEU A 101 -3.35 -6.33 -13.29
CA LEU A 101 -3.42 -7.06 -14.56
C LEU A 101 -2.27 -8.08 -14.63
N LYS A 102 -2.53 -9.23 -15.24
CA LYS A 102 -1.48 -10.23 -15.51
C LYS A 102 -0.46 -9.75 -16.56
N GLU A 103 -0.89 -8.85 -17.43
CA GLU A 103 -0.09 -8.30 -18.52
C GLU A 103 -0.29 -6.79 -18.61
N GLY A 104 0.76 -6.09 -19.02
CA GLY A 104 0.76 -4.63 -19.17
C GLY A 104 1.06 -3.88 -17.86
N LYS A 105 1.14 -2.55 -17.97
CA LYS A 105 1.51 -1.64 -16.87
C LYS A 105 0.31 -0.91 -16.24
N ASN A 106 -0.87 -1.09 -16.82
CA ASN A 106 -2.05 -0.35 -16.39
C ASN A 106 -2.55 -0.85 -15.03
N GLY A 107 -3.00 0.10 -14.22
CA GLY A 107 -3.78 -0.17 -13.02
C GLY A 107 -5.23 -0.49 -13.37
N VAL A 108 -5.93 -1.05 -12.39
CA VAL A 108 -7.36 -1.35 -12.47
C VAL A 108 -8.06 -0.94 -11.18
N ASP A 109 -9.35 -0.63 -11.27
CA ASP A 109 -10.19 -0.33 -10.11
C ASP A 109 -10.17 -1.47 -9.09
N ALA A 110 -10.30 -1.13 -7.80
CA ALA A 110 -10.24 -2.10 -6.70
C ALA A 110 -11.29 -3.22 -6.82
N SER A 111 -12.39 -2.97 -7.53
CA SER A 111 -13.51 -3.90 -7.70
C SER A 111 -13.34 -4.87 -8.88
N VAL A 112 -12.27 -4.74 -9.68
CA VAL A 112 -12.04 -5.61 -10.84
C VAL A 112 -11.67 -7.03 -10.38
N VAL A 113 -12.46 -8.00 -10.84
CA VAL A 113 -12.21 -9.44 -10.64
C VAL A 113 -12.37 -10.14 -11.99
N GLY A 114 -11.52 -11.12 -12.28
CA GLY A 114 -11.59 -11.88 -13.51
C GLY A 114 -10.34 -12.72 -13.76
N GLU A 115 -10.35 -13.48 -14.86
CA GLU A 115 -9.25 -14.37 -15.21
C GLU A 115 -7.97 -13.64 -15.59
N ASN A 116 -8.06 -12.37 -16.04
CA ASN A 116 -6.91 -11.57 -16.47
C ASN A 116 -6.25 -10.75 -15.35
N VAL A 117 -6.71 -10.91 -14.10
CA VAL A 117 -6.12 -10.22 -12.94
C VAL A 117 -5.57 -11.19 -11.91
N LYS A 118 -4.56 -10.74 -11.18
CA LYS A 118 -4.14 -11.26 -9.88
C LYS A 118 -4.51 -10.25 -8.80
N HIS A 119 -4.45 -10.66 -7.55
CA HIS A 119 -4.68 -9.77 -6.41
C HIS A 119 -3.44 -9.70 -5.54
N VAL A 120 -3.15 -8.52 -5.03
CA VAL A 120 -2.08 -8.25 -4.09
C VAL A 120 -2.71 -8.08 -2.72
N LEU A 121 -2.18 -8.79 -1.72
CA LEU A 121 -2.41 -8.46 -0.31
C LEU A 121 -1.10 -7.94 0.27
N LYS A 122 -1.13 -6.68 0.69
CA LYS A 122 -0.02 -6.02 1.38
C LYS A 122 -0.38 -5.82 2.85
N VAL A 123 0.62 -5.94 3.72
CA VAL A 123 0.54 -5.59 5.15
C VAL A 123 1.82 -4.89 5.60
N SER A 124 1.68 -3.95 6.53
CA SER A 124 2.79 -3.37 7.28
C SER A 124 2.99 -4.20 8.56
N LEU A 125 4.19 -4.74 8.77
CA LEU A 125 4.47 -5.53 9.99
C LEU A 125 5.03 -4.63 11.09
N ASP A 126 4.23 -4.45 12.14
CA ASP A 126 4.55 -3.61 13.31
C ASP A 126 5.88 -4.03 13.97
N GLU A 127 6.16 -5.33 13.99
CA GLU A 127 7.36 -5.92 14.60
C GLU A 127 8.64 -5.60 13.82
N THR A 128 8.58 -5.58 12.49
CA THR A 128 9.78 -5.47 11.65
C THR A 128 9.93 -4.08 11.03
N ARG A 129 8.87 -3.27 11.06
CA ARG A 129 8.80 -1.95 10.43
C ARG A 129 9.05 -1.98 8.92
N TYR A 130 8.60 -3.04 8.25
CA TYR A 130 8.60 -3.16 6.79
C TYR A 130 7.23 -3.53 6.22
N ASP A 131 7.06 -3.20 4.95
CA ASP A 131 5.87 -3.47 4.17
C ASP A 131 6.08 -4.69 3.26
N TYR A 132 5.29 -5.74 3.50
CA TYR A 132 5.36 -7.00 2.76
C TYR A 132 4.10 -7.22 1.95
N TYR A 133 4.24 -7.92 0.84
CA TYR A 133 3.10 -8.30 0.03
C TYR A 133 3.22 -9.72 -0.50
N THR A 134 2.06 -10.30 -0.79
CA THR A 134 1.93 -11.52 -1.56
C THR A 134 1.05 -11.26 -2.78
N ILE A 135 1.25 -12.05 -3.84
CA ILE A 135 0.39 -12.06 -5.02
C ILE A 135 -0.37 -13.38 -5.04
N GLY A 136 -1.65 -13.32 -5.37
CA GLY A 136 -2.51 -14.49 -5.34
C GLY A 136 -3.81 -14.31 -6.11
N THR A 137 -4.75 -15.18 -5.81
CA THR A 137 -6.06 -15.23 -6.46
C THR A 137 -7.14 -14.97 -5.44
N TYR A 138 -8.10 -14.11 -5.80
CA TYR A 138 -9.27 -13.82 -4.99
C TYR A 138 -10.50 -14.51 -5.57
N ASN A 139 -11.15 -15.33 -4.75
CA ASN A 139 -12.44 -15.93 -5.09
C ASN A 139 -13.56 -15.12 -4.43
N PRO A 140 -14.37 -14.37 -5.20
CA PRO A 140 -15.41 -13.50 -4.65
C PRO A 140 -16.60 -14.27 -4.07
N ASP A 141 -16.88 -15.49 -4.55
CA ASP A 141 -17.99 -16.33 -4.05
C ASP A 141 -17.70 -16.86 -2.66
N LYS A 142 -16.42 -17.19 -2.40
CA LYS A 142 -15.93 -17.72 -1.13
C LYS A 142 -15.37 -16.64 -0.20
N ASP A 143 -15.19 -15.42 -0.72
CA ASP A 143 -14.50 -14.33 -0.05
C ASP A 143 -13.14 -14.74 0.51
N LYS A 144 -12.37 -15.42 -0.33
CA LYS A 144 -11.09 -15.99 0.04
C LYS A 144 -10.01 -15.49 -0.91
N TYR A 145 -9.03 -14.81 -0.34
CA TYR A 145 -7.74 -14.60 -0.97
C TYR A 145 -6.85 -15.82 -0.70
N THR A 146 -6.11 -16.27 -1.72
CA THR A 146 -5.14 -17.35 -1.59
C THR A 146 -3.85 -16.92 -2.30
N PRO A 147 -2.76 -16.66 -1.55
CA PRO A 147 -1.44 -16.42 -2.14
C PRO A 147 -1.06 -17.55 -3.09
N ASP A 148 -0.40 -17.23 -4.21
CA ASP A 148 0.21 -18.27 -5.03
C ASP A 148 1.35 -18.92 -4.21
N SER A 149 1.57 -20.23 -4.37
CA SER A 149 2.40 -21.06 -3.48
C SER A 149 3.87 -20.61 -3.32
N ARG A 150 4.36 -19.76 -4.23
CA ARG A 150 5.71 -19.19 -4.19
C ARG A 150 5.86 -18.00 -3.26
N PHE A 151 4.77 -17.33 -2.91
CA PHE A 151 4.81 -16.14 -2.07
C PHE A 151 4.69 -16.54 -0.61
N VAL A 152 5.62 -16.02 0.18
CA VAL A 152 5.68 -16.25 1.62
C VAL A 152 5.26 -14.97 2.32
N ASP A 153 4.41 -15.10 3.34
CA ASP A 153 4.09 -14.00 4.23
C ASP A 153 5.17 -13.83 5.29
N GLY A 154 5.36 -12.60 5.76
CA GLY A 154 6.29 -12.33 6.86
C GLY A 154 7.71 -12.02 6.38
N TRP A 155 8.70 -12.26 7.25
CA TRP A 155 10.08 -11.83 7.08
C TRP A 155 10.73 -12.25 5.74
N ASP A 156 10.43 -13.46 5.29
CA ASP A 156 10.95 -14.07 4.06
C ASP A 156 10.16 -13.66 2.80
N GLY A 157 9.17 -12.78 2.96
CA GLY A 157 8.32 -12.29 1.88
C GLY A 157 8.94 -11.17 1.06
N LEU A 158 8.31 -10.87 -0.09
CA LEU A 158 8.67 -9.71 -0.90
C LEU A 158 8.25 -8.43 -0.21
N ARG A 159 9.07 -7.40 -0.36
CA ARG A 159 8.81 -6.05 0.17
C ARG A 159 8.56 -5.08 -0.97
N LEU A 160 7.77 -4.04 -0.69
CA LEU A 160 7.59 -2.94 -1.65
C LEU A 160 8.83 -2.05 -1.75
N ASP A 161 9.62 -2.00 -0.69
CA ASP A 161 10.90 -1.29 -0.63
C ASP A 161 11.77 -1.98 0.43
N TYR A 162 13.09 -2.00 0.21
CA TYR A 162 14.05 -2.65 1.10
C TYR A 162 14.79 -1.65 2.01
N GLY A 163 14.51 -0.35 1.87
CA GLY A 163 15.00 0.72 2.75
C GLY A 163 13.95 1.18 3.77
N ASN A 164 13.95 2.48 4.03
CA ASN A 164 13.04 3.12 4.97
C ASN A 164 11.72 3.50 4.28
N PHE A 165 10.73 2.62 4.40
CA PHE A 165 9.42 2.76 3.74
C PHE A 165 8.37 1.95 4.49
N TYR A 166 7.33 2.60 4.97
CA TYR A 166 6.34 1.98 5.84
C TYR A 166 4.93 2.56 5.60
N ALA A 167 3.92 1.86 6.15
CA ALA A 167 2.51 2.27 6.14
C ALA A 167 1.96 2.56 4.72
N SER A 168 2.55 1.96 3.69
CA SER A 168 2.21 2.26 2.30
C SER A 168 0.78 1.90 1.92
N LYS A 169 0.24 2.66 0.98
CA LYS A 169 -1.14 2.53 0.51
C LYS A 169 -1.25 2.89 -0.95
N THR A 170 -2.10 2.18 -1.67
CA THR A 170 -2.36 2.43 -3.09
C THR A 170 -3.74 3.01 -3.34
N PHE A 171 -3.88 3.75 -4.44
CA PHE A 171 -5.16 4.07 -5.03
C PHE A 171 -5.11 3.91 -6.54
N PHE A 172 -6.29 3.75 -7.16
CA PHE A 172 -6.40 3.71 -8.62
C PHE A 172 -6.62 5.13 -9.16
N ASP A 173 -5.69 5.58 -9.99
CA ASP A 173 -5.80 6.80 -10.77
C ASP A 173 -6.51 6.48 -12.10
N SER A 174 -7.81 6.77 -12.13
CA SER A 174 -8.66 6.53 -13.30
C SER A 174 -8.37 7.48 -14.45
N ALA A 175 -7.75 8.65 -14.21
CA ALA A 175 -7.44 9.60 -15.27
C ALA A 175 -6.31 9.09 -16.17
N LYS A 176 -5.35 8.33 -15.60
CA LYS A 176 -4.21 7.75 -16.32
C LYS A 176 -4.18 6.22 -16.34
N ASN A 177 -5.24 5.56 -15.87
CA ASN A 177 -5.35 4.09 -15.80
C ASN A 177 -4.14 3.42 -15.14
N ARG A 178 -3.70 3.94 -13.99
CA ARG A 178 -2.53 3.45 -13.26
C ARG A 178 -2.84 3.32 -11.78
N ARG A 179 -2.12 2.44 -11.08
CA ARG A 179 -2.17 2.35 -9.63
C ARG A 179 -1.00 3.13 -9.04
N ILE A 180 -1.28 4.03 -8.12
CA ILE A 180 -0.27 4.87 -7.48
C ILE A 180 -0.05 4.38 -6.05
N LEU A 181 1.21 4.17 -5.69
CA LEU A 181 1.69 3.80 -4.37
C LEU A 181 2.25 5.03 -3.65
N TRP A 182 1.77 5.27 -2.44
CA TRP A 182 2.33 6.18 -1.45
C TRP A 182 2.96 5.39 -0.31
N GLY A 183 3.94 5.97 0.38
CA GLY A 183 4.54 5.36 1.56
C GLY A 183 5.38 6.35 2.35
N TRP A 184 5.25 6.23 3.66
CA TRP A 184 5.91 7.09 4.62
C TRP A 184 7.35 6.60 4.86
N ALA A 185 8.30 7.50 4.73
CA ALA A 185 9.67 7.32 5.22
C ALA A 185 9.82 8.16 6.48
N ASN A 186 10.03 7.50 7.62
CA ASN A 186 10.29 8.20 8.87
C ASN A 186 11.73 8.72 8.90
N GLU A 187 12.07 9.49 9.92
CA GLU A 187 13.41 10.03 10.03
C GLU A 187 14.44 8.95 10.37
N SER A 188 15.69 9.17 9.93
CA SER A 188 16.85 8.35 10.28
C SER A 188 17.84 9.08 11.19
N ASP A 189 17.51 10.30 11.63
CA ASP A 189 18.23 11.05 12.64
C ASP A 189 17.58 10.86 14.04
N SER A 190 17.96 11.69 15.01
CA SER A 190 17.47 11.54 16.38
C SER A 190 16.18 12.33 16.63
N ARG A 191 15.39 11.90 17.61
CA ARG A 191 14.22 12.65 18.08
C ARG A 191 14.55 14.07 18.56
N ALA A 192 15.77 14.30 19.04
CA ALA A 192 16.22 15.65 19.40
C ALA A 192 16.36 16.52 18.15
N ASP A 193 16.88 15.96 17.05
CA ASP A 193 16.98 16.65 15.76
C ASP A 193 15.60 16.96 15.19
N ASP A 194 14.62 16.03 15.28
CA ASP A 194 13.22 16.28 14.94
C ASP A 194 12.65 17.51 15.64
N THR A 195 12.92 17.62 16.95
CA THR A 195 12.44 18.74 17.78
C THR A 195 13.16 20.04 17.38
N ASN A 196 14.46 19.98 17.12
CA ASN A 196 15.26 21.14 16.76
C ASN A 196 14.95 21.67 15.36
N LYS A 197 14.71 20.79 14.38
CA LYS A 197 14.36 21.15 13.00
C LYS A 197 12.88 21.49 12.84
N GLY A 198 12.02 21.05 13.77
CA GLY A 198 10.60 21.41 13.87
C GLY A 198 9.65 20.62 12.97
N TRP A 199 10.13 19.56 12.33
CA TRP A 199 9.33 18.67 11.48
C TRP A 199 9.93 17.26 11.48
N ALA A 200 9.15 16.23 11.15
CA ALA A 200 9.63 14.85 11.02
C ALA A 200 8.71 14.04 10.10
N GLY A 201 9.32 13.18 9.28
CA GLY A 201 8.64 12.30 8.34
C GLY A 201 8.44 12.95 6.98
N VAL A 202 8.69 12.16 5.93
CA VAL A 202 8.41 12.53 4.54
C VAL A 202 7.61 11.43 3.87
N GLU A 203 6.84 11.80 2.86
CA GLU A 203 6.29 10.82 1.92
C GLU A 203 7.31 10.56 0.82
N ALA A 204 7.50 9.30 0.47
CA ALA A 204 8.25 8.95 -0.72
C ALA A 204 7.55 9.51 -1.97
N ILE A 205 8.34 9.80 -3.02
CA ILE A 205 7.78 10.13 -4.32
C ILE A 205 6.78 9.04 -4.74
N PRO A 206 5.56 9.41 -5.15
CA PRO A 206 4.56 8.44 -5.57
C PRO A 206 5.07 7.59 -6.72
N ARG A 207 4.77 6.29 -6.68
CA ARG A 207 5.22 5.33 -7.68
C ARG A 207 4.03 4.70 -8.39
N THR A 208 4.10 4.57 -9.70
CA THR A 208 3.23 3.64 -10.42
C THR A 208 3.59 2.21 -10.03
N ILE A 209 2.60 1.32 -9.89
CA ILE A 209 2.84 -0.09 -9.53
C ILE A 209 2.03 -1.03 -10.44
N TRP A 210 2.67 -2.08 -10.93
CA TRP A 210 2.07 -3.12 -11.79
C TRP A 210 2.74 -4.49 -11.56
N LEU A 211 2.16 -5.54 -12.13
CA LEU A 211 2.73 -6.88 -12.04
C LEU A 211 3.85 -7.05 -13.08
N ASP A 212 5.00 -7.57 -12.66
CA ASP A 212 6.05 -7.97 -13.59
C ASP A 212 5.54 -9.02 -14.59
N SER A 213 6.06 -9.03 -15.82
CA SER A 213 5.64 -9.98 -16.86
C SER A 213 5.87 -11.45 -16.47
N SER A 214 6.82 -11.74 -15.57
CA SER A 214 7.00 -13.09 -15.02
C SER A 214 5.93 -13.51 -14.01
N GLY A 215 5.13 -12.55 -13.52
CA GLY A 215 4.15 -12.74 -12.46
C GLY A 215 4.77 -13.04 -11.09
N LYS A 216 6.08 -12.80 -10.91
CA LYS A 216 6.81 -13.16 -9.68
C LYS A 216 6.96 -12.02 -8.67
N GLN A 217 6.72 -10.78 -9.08
CA GLN A 217 6.87 -9.61 -8.23
C GLN A 217 6.09 -8.44 -8.81
N LEU A 218 5.94 -7.38 -8.01
CA LEU A 218 5.48 -6.09 -8.49
C LEU A 218 6.68 -5.28 -8.97
N ILE A 219 6.47 -4.53 -10.04
CA ILE A 219 7.38 -3.47 -10.49
C ILE A 219 6.77 -2.15 -10.06
N HIS A 220 7.63 -1.22 -9.66
CA HIS A 220 7.23 0.15 -9.38
C HIS A 220 8.23 1.13 -9.96
N TRP A 221 7.72 2.29 -10.38
CA TRP A 221 8.52 3.35 -10.99
C TRP A 221 7.97 4.71 -10.56
N PRO A 222 8.80 5.73 -10.29
CA PRO A 222 8.32 7.08 -10.01
C PRO A 222 7.28 7.53 -11.05
N ILE A 223 6.26 8.26 -10.61
CA ILE A 223 5.26 8.81 -11.54
C ILE A 223 5.94 9.72 -12.57
N GLU A 224 5.53 9.64 -13.83
CA GLU A 224 6.11 10.41 -14.95
C GLU A 224 6.06 11.94 -14.72
N GLU A 225 5.14 12.43 -13.88
CA GLU A 225 5.05 13.84 -13.53
C GLU A 225 6.33 14.37 -12.88
N ILE A 226 7.11 13.52 -12.20
CA ILE A 226 8.35 13.95 -11.58
C ILE A 226 9.41 14.36 -12.60
N GLU A 227 9.30 13.87 -13.84
CA GLU A 227 10.24 14.19 -14.91
C GLU A 227 10.21 15.68 -15.27
N THR A 228 9.08 16.36 -14.98
CA THR A 228 8.93 17.81 -15.17
C THR A 228 9.83 18.65 -14.25
N LEU A 229 10.38 18.05 -13.18
CA LEU A 229 11.30 18.70 -12.25
C LEU A 229 12.76 18.58 -12.67
N ARG A 230 13.08 17.80 -13.73
CA ARG A 230 14.44 17.67 -14.26
C ARG A 230 14.87 19.01 -14.90
N VAL A 231 16.10 19.44 -14.63
CA VAL A 231 16.64 20.73 -15.13
C VAL A 231 17.79 20.50 -16.10
N ASN A 232 18.95 20.11 -15.58
CA ASN A 232 20.15 19.89 -16.39
C ASN A 232 20.39 18.39 -16.54
N LYS A 233 20.57 17.92 -17.78
CA LYS A 233 20.99 16.54 -18.06
C LYS A 233 22.52 16.48 -18.08
N VAL A 234 23.08 15.55 -17.32
CA VAL A 234 24.49 15.14 -17.45
C VAL A 234 24.50 13.69 -17.89
N GLU A 235 25.29 13.38 -18.91
CA GLU A 235 25.36 12.07 -19.53
C GLU A 235 26.81 11.60 -19.61
N LEU A 236 27.06 10.38 -19.14
CA LEU A 236 28.35 9.73 -19.20
C LEU A 236 28.21 8.46 -20.05
N GLN A 237 28.88 8.43 -21.20
CA GLN A 237 28.86 7.28 -22.10
C GLN A 237 30.25 6.64 -22.16
N LYS A 238 30.29 5.29 -22.21
CA LYS A 238 31.52 4.51 -22.42
C LYS A 238 32.65 4.83 -21.41
N VAL A 239 32.29 5.15 -20.18
CA VAL A 239 33.26 5.33 -19.09
C VAL A 239 33.69 3.96 -18.59
N GLU A 240 34.97 3.63 -18.75
CA GLU A 240 35.57 2.44 -18.14
C GLU A 240 35.74 2.69 -16.64
N LEU A 241 35.22 1.79 -15.80
CA LEU A 241 35.40 1.84 -14.34
C LEU A 241 36.38 0.74 -13.93
N LYS A 242 37.57 1.13 -13.48
CA LYS A 242 38.55 0.17 -12.96
C LYS A 242 38.28 -0.17 -11.50
N GLN A 243 38.87 -1.26 -11.04
CA GLN A 243 38.75 -1.69 -9.65
C GLN A 243 39.25 -0.58 -8.71
N GLY A 244 38.37 -0.12 -7.81
CA GLY A 244 38.67 0.93 -6.83
C GLY A 244 38.68 2.35 -7.40
N GLU A 245 38.31 2.53 -8.67
CA GLU A 245 38.20 3.86 -9.29
C GLU A 245 36.88 4.53 -8.91
N HIS A 246 36.93 5.86 -8.77
CA HIS A 246 35.76 6.70 -8.52
C HIS A 246 35.61 7.72 -9.65
N VAL A 247 34.41 7.80 -10.20
CA VAL A 247 34.05 8.80 -11.22
C VAL A 247 33.05 9.77 -10.60
N GLU A 248 33.47 11.01 -10.44
CA GLU A 248 32.61 12.10 -9.97
C GLU A 248 31.72 12.60 -11.11
N VAL A 249 30.41 12.66 -10.89
CA VAL A 249 29.47 13.30 -11.80
C VAL A 249 29.47 14.80 -11.53
N LYS A 250 30.03 15.57 -12.46
CA LYS A 250 30.16 17.03 -12.34
C LYS A 250 29.00 17.75 -13.02
N GLY A 251 28.75 19.01 -12.61
CA GLY A 251 27.76 19.87 -13.25
C GLY A 251 26.32 19.71 -12.72
N ILE A 252 26.14 18.92 -11.65
CA ILE A 252 24.86 18.75 -10.95
C ILE A 252 25.05 18.87 -9.44
N THR A 253 23.99 19.23 -8.73
CA THR A 253 23.93 19.17 -7.25
C THR A 253 23.17 17.92 -6.81
N ALA A 254 23.45 17.40 -5.61
CA ALA A 254 22.85 16.18 -5.07
C ALA A 254 21.30 16.17 -4.93
N ALA A 255 20.62 17.27 -5.24
CA ALA A 255 19.16 17.40 -5.20
C ALA A 255 18.44 16.87 -6.47
N GLN A 256 19.12 16.17 -7.37
CA GLN A 256 18.55 15.67 -8.62
C GLN A 256 18.38 14.13 -8.60
N ILE A 257 17.26 13.67 -9.15
CA ILE A 257 16.93 12.25 -9.26
C ILE A 257 17.75 11.66 -10.42
N CYS A 258 18.58 10.67 -10.11
CA CYS A 258 19.30 9.89 -11.11
C CYS A 258 18.40 8.77 -11.60
N ASP A 259 18.18 8.70 -12.91
CA ASP A 259 17.60 7.53 -13.58
C ASP A 259 18.67 6.86 -14.43
N SER A 260 18.64 5.52 -14.45
CA SER A 260 19.34 4.72 -15.46
C SER A 260 18.30 4.25 -16.47
N ASP A 261 18.40 4.74 -17.70
CA ASP A 261 17.63 4.24 -18.86
C ASP A 261 18.04 2.79 -19.22
#